data_AF-A0A929ABA2-F1
#
_entry.id   AF-A0A929ABA2-F1
#
_cell.length_a   1.000
_cell.length_b   1.000
_cell.length_c   1.000
_cell.angle_alpha   90.00
_cell.angle_beta   90.00
_cell.angle_gamma   90.00
#
_symmetry.space_group_name_H-M   'P 1'
#
loop_
_entity.id
_entity.type
_entity.pdbx_description
1 polymer ?
#
loop_
_entity_poly.entity_id
_entity_poly.type
_entity_poly.pdbx_seq_one_letter_code
_entity_poly.pdbx_strand_id
1 'polypeptide(L)' 'MLDVHLGPAWYVDAQGFAIEPGDFLKIKGMPLTKDGKPALIAVEIERGEATLTLRDGEGFPLWRRGAQLSLERSP' A
#
# COMPACT_ATOMS: atom_id res chain seq x y z
N MET A 1 -7.06 2.20 -17.38
CA MET A 1 -6.67 1.47 -16.16
C MET A 1 -5.97 2.46 -15.25
N LEU A 2 -6.23 2.40 -13.94
CA LEU A 2 -5.62 3.29 -12.96
C LEU A 2 -4.59 2.50 -12.16
N ASP A 3 -3.34 2.93 -12.18
CA ASP A 3 -2.29 2.29 -11.37
C ASP A 3 -2.39 2.77 -9.93
N VAL A 4 -2.41 1.83 -8.97
CA VAL A 4 -2.47 2.14 -7.54
C VAL A 4 -1.22 1.62 -6.85
N HIS A 5 -0.47 2.51 -6.20
CA HIS A 5 0.73 2.15 -5.46
C HIS A 5 0.40 1.95 -3.98
N LEU A 6 0.34 0.68 -3.57
CA LEU A 6 0.06 0.25 -2.20
C LEU A 6 1.32 0.37 -1.32
N GLY A 7 2.48 0.07 -1.89
CA GLY A 7 3.73 -0.05 -1.16
C GLY A 7 4.44 -1.35 -1.51
N PRO A 8 5.46 -1.72 -0.74
CA PRO A 8 6.13 -3.00 -0.90
C PRO A 8 5.21 -4.17 -0.58
N ALA A 9 5.25 -5.24 -1.39
CA ALA A 9 4.46 -6.44 -1.19
C ALA A 9 4.65 -7.03 0.22
N TRP A 10 5.91 -7.09 0.69
CA TRP A 10 6.25 -7.62 2.01
C TRP A 10 5.51 -6.93 3.16
N TYR A 11 5.18 -5.64 3.03
CA TYR A 11 4.47 -4.92 4.09
C TYR A 11 3.00 -5.31 4.11
N VAL A 12 2.39 -5.46 2.94
CA VAL A 12 0.98 -5.86 2.80
C VAL A 12 0.81 -7.30 3.29
N ASP A 13 1.72 -8.20 2.90
CA ASP A 13 1.72 -9.60 3.28
C ASP A 13 1.91 -9.79 4.79
N ALA A 14 2.84 -9.04 5.41
CA ALA A 14 3.09 -9.11 6.85
C ALA A 14 1.89 -8.69 7.71
N GLN A 15 0.93 -7.95 7.14
CA GLN A 15 -0.31 -7.53 7.80
C GLN A 15 -1.44 -8.55 7.62
N GLY A 16 -1.19 -9.65 6.90
CA GLY A 16 -2.20 -10.66 6.57
C GLY A 16 -3.28 -10.16 5.61
N PHE A 17 -3.03 -9.07 4.88
CA PHE A 17 -3.99 -8.49 3.95
C PHE A 17 -3.77 -9.07 2.55
N ALA A 18 -4.44 -10.18 2.25
CA ALA A 18 -4.43 -10.74 0.90
C ALA A 18 -5.29 -9.88 -0.06
N ILE A 19 -4.84 -9.72 -1.30
CA ILE A 19 -5.61 -9.09 -2.39
C ILE A 19 -5.65 -10.08 -3.55
N GLU A 20 -6.83 -10.46 -3.98
CA GLU A 20 -7.02 -11.45 -5.03
C GLU A 20 -7.74 -10.86 -6.25
N PRO A 21 -7.52 -11.41 -7.46
CA PRO A 21 -8.30 -11.02 -8.64
C PRO A 21 -9.80 -11.19 -8.39
N GLY A 22 -10.56 -10.11 -8.59
CA GLY A 22 -12.00 -10.08 -8.33
C GLY A 22 -12.40 -9.43 -7.00
N ASP A 23 -11.43 -9.13 -6.11
CA ASP A 23 -11.70 -8.37 -4.90
C ASP A 23 -12.20 -6.95 -5.20
N PHE A 24 -13.20 -6.53 -4.43
CA PHE A 24 -13.66 -5.14 -4.42
C PHE A 24 -12.99 -4.40 -3.27
N LEU A 25 -12.09 -3.48 -3.64
CA LEU A 25 -11.39 -2.63 -2.68
C LEU A 25 -11.95 -1.21 -2.72
N LYS A 26 -12.19 -0.63 -1.54
CA LYS A 26 -12.29 0.83 -1.42
C LYS A 26 -10.90 1.37 -1.14
N ILE A 27 -10.53 2.43 -1.84
CA ILE A 27 -9.18 2.97 -1.77
C ILE A 27 -9.27 4.47 -1.48
N LYS A 28 -8.67 4.88 -0.37
CA LYS A 28 -8.41 6.29 -0.09
C LYS A 28 -6.97 6.58 -0.44
N GLY A 29 -6.75 7.59 -1.28
CA GLY A 29 -5.42 7.87 -1.79
C GLY A 29 -5.25 9.29 -2.32
N MET A 30 -4.01 9.61 -2.65
CA MET A 30 -3.62 10.86 -3.28
C MET A 30 -3.42 10.65 -4.77
N PRO A 31 -4.10 11.40 -5.65
CA PRO A 31 -3.91 11.30 -7.09
C PRO A 31 -2.53 11.81 -7.49
N LEU A 32 -1.96 11.19 -8.51
CA LEU A 32 -0.74 11.67 -9.16
C LEU A 32 -0.79 11.41 -10.66
N THR A 33 0.14 12.02 -11.39
CA THR A 33 0.42 11.70 -12.78
C THR A 33 1.79 11.05 -12.86
N LYS A 34 1.86 9.82 -13.36
CA LYS A 34 3.10 9.08 -13.59
C LYS A 34 3.18 8.71 -15.06
N ASP A 35 4.28 9.08 -15.72
CA ASP A 35 4.51 8.81 -17.14
C ASP A 35 3.33 9.26 -18.04
N GLY A 36 2.75 10.42 -17.71
CA GLY A 36 1.60 10.98 -18.43
C GLY A 36 0.26 10.26 -18.18
N LYS A 37 0.23 9.27 -17.28
CA LYS A 37 -0.97 8.50 -16.93
C LYS A 37 -1.44 8.81 -15.52
N PRO A 38 -2.76 8.75 -15.26
CA PRO A 38 -3.28 8.86 -13.91
C PRO A 38 -2.83 7.66 -13.08
N ALA A 39 -2.39 7.93 -11.85
CA ALA A 39 -2.08 6.93 -10.85
C ALA A 39 -2.53 7.43 -9.46
N LEU A 40 -2.55 6.54 -8.49
CA LEU A 40 -2.99 6.82 -7.12
C LEU A 40 -1.97 6.27 -6.12
N ILE A 41 -1.52 7.09 -5.18
CA ILE A 41 -0.82 6.59 -3.99
C ILE A 41 -1.88 6.22 -2.95
N ALA A 42 -1.95 4.93 -2.59
CA ALA A 42 -2.87 4.51 -1.55
C ALA A 42 -2.37 4.98 -0.17
N VAL A 43 -3.28 5.56 0.59
CA VAL A 43 -3.13 5.88 2.01
C VAL A 43 -3.77 4.78 2.86
N GLU A 44 -4.93 4.31 2.42
CA GLU A 44 -5.70 3.26 3.09
C GLU A 44 -6.46 2.44 2.05
N ILE A 45 -6.60 1.15 2.33
CA ILE A 45 -7.42 0.22 1.56
C ILE A 45 -8.38 -0.52 2.47
N GLU A 46 -9.58 -0.80 1.96
CA GLU A 46 -10.60 -1.57 2.66
C GLU A 46 -11.09 -2.72 1.78
N ARG A 47 -11.25 -3.90 2.37
CA ARG A 47 -11.89 -5.08 1.77
C ARG A 47 -12.92 -5.64 2.75
N GLY A 48 -14.20 -5.42 2.47
CA GLY A 48 -15.28 -5.78 3.40
C GLY A 48 -15.13 -5.00 4.71
N GLU A 49 -14.88 -5.70 5.81
CA GLU A 49 -14.64 -5.11 7.14
C GLU A 49 -13.15 -4.94 7.46
N ALA A 50 -12.26 -5.46 6.63
CA ALA A 50 -10.82 -5.35 6.83
C ALA A 50 -10.30 -4.03 6.27
N THR A 51 -9.61 -3.25 7.11
CA THR A 51 -8.95 -2.00 6.74
C THR A 51 -7.45 -2.13 6.94
N LEU A 52 -6.66 -1.75 5.94
CA LEU A 52 -5.22 -1.61 6.04
C LEU A 52 -4.80 -0.17 5.73
N THR A 53 -4.32 0.51 6.77
CA THR A 53 -3.65 1.81 6.63
C THR A 53 -2.20 1.59 6.17
N LEU A 54 -1.83 2.23 5.07
CA LEU A 54 -0.52 2.12 4.42
C LEU A 54 0.37 3.34 4.76
N ARG A 55 -0.26 4.49 5.02
CA ARG A 55 0.39 5.78 5.28
C ARG A 55 -0.29 6.49 6.43
N ASP A 56 0.48 7.25 7.20
CA ASP A 56 -0.10 8.12 8.22
C ASP A 56 -0.84 9.33 7.61
N GLY A 57 -1.43 10.16 8.47
CA GLY A 57 -2.20 11.34 8.06
C GLY A 57 -1.38 12.40 7.32
N GLU A 58 -0.05 12.35 7.41
CA GLU A 58 0.88 13.22 6.69
C GLU A 58 1.37 12.57 5.37
N GLY A 59 0.95 11.34 5.08
CA GLY A 59 1.32 10.60 3.88
C GLY A 59 2.63 9.81 4.00
N PHE A 60 3.27 9.77 5.17
CA PHE A 60 4.49 8.98 5.35
C PHE A 60 4.16 7.49 5.37
N PRO A 61 4.90 6.67 4.60
CA PRO A 61 4.68 5.23 4.59
C PRO A 61 5.02 4.60 5.93
N LEU A 62 4.09 3.80 6.47
CA LEU A 62 4.24 3.18 7.79
C LEU A 62 5.40 2.17 7.84
N TRP A 63 5.73 1.53 6.71
CA TRP A 63 6.88 0.64 6.61
C TRP A 63 8.23 1.33 6.81
N ARG A 64 8.33 2.65 6.65
CA ARG A 64 9.60 3.36 6.92
C ARG A 64 9.97 3.37 8.40
N ARG A 65 9.00 3.18 9.30
CA ARG A 65 9.24 3.15 10.75
C ARG A 65 9.88 1.83 11.23
N GLY A 66 9.89 0.78 10.40
CA GLY A 66 10.48 -0.54 10.71
C GLY A 66 11.46 -1.09 9.67
N ALA A 67 11.68 -0.41 8.54
CA ALA A 67 12.51 -0.91 7.43
C ALA A 67 14.01 -1.03 7.74
N GLN A 68 14.48 -0.59 8.92
CA GLN A 68 15.88 -0.76 9.32
C GLN A 68 16.26 -2.22 9.62
N LEU A 69 15.29 -3.12 9.88
CA LEU A 69 15.58 -4.44 10.46
C LEU A 69 15.59 -5.65 9.50
N SER A 70 15.36 -5.46 8.19
CA SER A 70 15.24 -6.61 7.26
C SER A 70 16.23 -6.65 6.11
N LEU A 71 17.10 -5.64 5.94
CA LEU A 71 18.17 -5.67 4.93
C LEU A 71 19.47 -6.34 5.44
N GLU A 72 19.57 -6.66 6.73
CA GLU A 72 20.74 -7.33 7.34
C GLU A 72 20.63 -8.85 7.40
N ARG A 73 19.59 -9.45 6.81
CA ARG A 73 19.40 -10.91 6.80
C ARG A 73 19.11 -11.43 5.39
N SER A 74 20.15 -11.41 4.56
CA SER A 74 20.31 -12.46 3.54
C SER A 74 21.70 -13.08 3.72
N PRO A 75 21.80 -14.43 3.74
CA PRO A 75 23.08 -15.13 3.72
C PRO A 75 23.82 -14.95 2.39
#